data_AF-A0A915VK24-F1
#
_entry.id   AF-A0A915VK24-F1
#
_cell.length_a   1.000
_cell.length_b   1.000
_cell.length_c   1.000
_cell.angle_alpha   90.00
_cell.angle_beta   90.00
_cell.angle_gamma   90.00
#
_symmetry.space_group_name_H-M   'P 1'
#
loop_
_entity.id
_entity.type
_entity.pdbx_description
1 polymer ?
#
loop_
_entity_poly.entity_id
_entity_poly.type
_entity_poly.pdbx_seq_one_letter_code
_entity_poly.pdbx_strand_id
1 'polypeptide(L)'
;MQTLASFSDHDLERLFLTYKRNLTNYTKIKDKVIGKDAEKLYKRNRKSSIFFFIAVTFIITVSSAFSLMSDHMNSFIALWMIWGIVFVLFTFWSITYYRTNYKILQKNQAFFNKFEAAAQNNNSLEEFKNNWQ
;
A
#
# COMPACT_ATOMS: atom_id res chain seq x y z
N MET A 1 -4.71 3.40 -4.12
CA MET A 1 -4.87 1.99 -3.69
C MET A 1 -6.22 1.92 -3.02
N GLN A 2 -7.21 1.24 -3.61
CA GLN A 2 -8.52 1.07 -2.96
C GLN A 2 -8.33 0.20 -1.73
N THR A 3 -8.48 0.81 -0.56
CA THR A 3 -8.63 0.09 0.70
C THR A 3 -10.03 -0.50 0.72
N LEU A 4 -10.13 -1.83 0.60
CA LEU A 4 -11.37 -2.59 0.83
C LEU A 4 -11.71 -2.58 2.32
N ALA A 5 -12.01 -1.40 2.86
CA ALA A 5 -12.37 -1.20 4.26
C ALA A 5 -13.85 -1.53 4.54
N SER A 6 -14.62 -1.95 3.53
CA SER A 6 -15.98 -2.44 3.71
C SER A 6 -16.42 -3.10 2.41
N PHE A 7 -16.38 -4.43 2.32
CA PHE A 7 -17.23 -5.10 1.35
C PHE A 7 -18.67 -4.93 1.86
N SER A 8 -19.56 -4.41 1.01
CA SER A 8 -20.98 -4.39 1.36
C SER A 8 -21.52 -5.82 1.43
N ASP A 9 -22.64 -6.03 2.12
CA ASP A 9 -23.29 -7.35 2.19
C ASP A 9 -23.56 -7.92 0.79
N HIS A 10 -23.97 -7.06 -0.13
CA HIS A 10 -24.19 -7.41 -1.52
C HIS A 10 -22.88 -7.81 -2.26
N ASP A 11 -21.74 -7.21 -1.92
CA ASP A 11 -20.45 -7.63 -2.49
C ASP A 11 -19.98 -8.97 -1.90
N LEU A 12 -20.24 -9.22 -0.62
CA LEU A 12 -19.99 -10.50 0.04
C LEU A 12 -20.80 -11.63 -0.59
N GLU A 13 -22.08 -11.38 -0.90
CA GLU A 13 -22.94 -12.33 -1.60
C GLU A 13 -22.42 -12.68 -2.99
N ARG A 14 -22.05 -11.65 -3.77
CA ARG A 14 -21.45 -11.86 -5.09
C ARG A 14 -20.13 -12.62 -5.00
N LEU A 15 -19.33 -12.34 -3.98
CA LEU A 15 -18.07 -13.03 -3.74
C LEU A 15 -18.31 -14.51 -3.38
N PHE A 16 -19.32 -14.82 -2.57
CA PHE A 16 -19.69 -16.19 -2.20
C PHE A 16 -20.20 -16.98 -3.40
N LEU A 17 -21.10 -16.39 -4.18
CA LEU A 17 -21.59 -17.02 -5.41
C LEU A 17 -20.47 -17.25 -6.41
N THR A 18 -19.52 -16.31 -6.53
CA THR A 18 -18.34 -16.46 -7.39
C THR A 18 -17.42 -17.57 -6.86
N TYR A 19 -17.20 -17.66 -5.55
CA TYR A 19 -16.41 -18.72 -4.92
C TYR A 19 -16.96 -20.11 -5.23
N LYS A 20 -18.28 -20.31 -5.07
CA LYS A 20 -18.92 -21.63 -5.31
C LYS A 20 -19.07 -21.97 -6.78
N ARG A 21 -19.33 -21.00 -7.66
CA ARG A 21 -19.63 -21.25 -9.09
C ARG A 21 -18.41 -21.17 -10.02
N ASN A 22 -17.43 -20.32 -9.70
CA ASN A 22 -16.28 -20.09 -10.56
C ASN A 22 -15.03 -19.75 -9.74
N LEU A 23 -14.36 -20.79 -9.26
CA LEU A 23 -13.15 -20.69 -8.45
C LEU A 23 -12.05 -19.89 -9.15
N THR A 24 -11.91 -20.01 -10.48
CA THR A 24 -10.89 -19.30 -11.26
C THR A 24 -11.08 -17.78 -11.20
N ASN A 25 -12.32 -17.30 -11.31
CA ASN A 25 -12.61 -15.87 -11.18
C ASN A 25 -12.45 -15.38 -9.73
N TYR A 26 -12.80 -16.21 -8.76
CA TYR A 26 -12.54 -15.92 -7.35
C TYR A 26 -11.03 -15.76 -7.07
N THR A 27 -10.19 -16.69 -7.54
CA THR A 27 -8.74 -16.61 -7.38
C THR A 27 -8.17 -15.35 -8.02
N LYS A 28 -8.67 -14.93 -9.20
CA LYS A 28 -8.27 -13.65 -9.82
C LYS A 28 -8.62 -12.44 -8.96
N ILE A 29 -9.79 -12.42 -8.31
CA ILE A 29 -10.19 -11.35 -7.39
C ILE A 29 -9.28 -11.34 -6.16
N LYS A 30 -9.03 -12.50 -5.55
CA LYS A 30 -8.12 -12.68 -4.42
C LYS A 30 -6.71 -12.20 -4.77
N ASP A 31 -6.17 -12.64 -5.91
CA ASP A 31 -4.82 -12.26 -6.35
C ASP A 31 -4.68 -10.77 -6.65
N LYS A 32 -5.73 -10.13 -7.18
CA LYS A 32 -5.72 -8.68 -7.41
C LYS A 32 -5.68 -7.88 -6.10
N VAL A 33 -6.29 -8.40 -5.03
CA VAL A 33 -6.45 -7.68 -3.76
C VAL A 33 -5.34 -8.00 -2.75
N ILE A 34 -4.91 -9.26 -2.67
CA ILE A 34 -3.90 -9.75 -1.71
C ILE A 34 -2.77 -10.56 -2.36
N GLY A 35 -2.80 -10.76 -3.67
CA GLY A 35 -1.81 -11.57 -4.37
C GLY A 35 -0.47 -10.88 -4.55
N LYS A 36 0.46 -11.63 -5.16
CA LYS A 36 1.86 -11.23 -5.38
C LYS A 36 1.99 -9.90 -6.13
N ASP A 37 1.03 -9.57 -7.01
CA ASP A 37 1.04 -8.33 -7.78
C ASP A 37 0.73 -7.10 -6.92
N ALA A 38 -0.17 -7.21 -5.95
CA ALA A 38 -0.46 -6.13 -5.00
C ALA A 38 0.77 -5.83 -4.11
N GLU A 39 1.46 -6.88 -3.64
CA GLU A 39 2.71 -6.74 -2.89
C GLU A 39 3.85 -6.18 -3.75
N LYS A 40 3.94 -6.61 -5.03
CA LYS A 40 4.94 -6.12 -5.99
C LYS A 40 4.74 -4.64 -6.32
N LEU A 41 3.50 -4.19 -6.49
CA LEU A 41 3.17 -2.79 -6.75
C LEU A 41 3.59 -1.91 -5.56
N TYR A 42 3.37 -2.39 -4.34
CA TYR A 42 3.83 -1.74 -3.13
C TYR A 42 5.37 -1.64 -3.05
N LYS A 43 6.08 -2.76 -3.29
CA LYS A 43 7.55 -2.78 -3.32
C LYS A 43 8.12 -1.83 -4.39
N ARG A 44 7.46 -1.76 -5.56
CA ARG A 44 7.85 -0.87 -6.66
C ARG A 44 7.69 0.60 -6.28
N ASN A 45 6.55 0.99 -5.73
CA ASN A 45 6.32 2.38 -5.33
C ASN A 45 7.33 2.82 -4.26
N ARG A 46 7.62 1.97 -3.27
CA ARG A 46 8.66 2.24 -2.26
C ARG A 46 10.03 2.44 -2.90
N LYS A 47 10.46 1.55 -3.80
CA LYS A 47 11.74 1.69 -4.51
C LYS A 47 11.80 3.00 -5.31
N SER A 48 10.73 3.35 -6.00
CA SER A 48 10.64 4.60 -6.77
C SER A 48 10.77 5.83 -5.89
N SER A 49 10.09 5.86 -4.74
CA SER A 49 10.17 6.99 -3.80
C SER A 49 11.54 7.13 -3.17
N ILE A 50 12.20 6.02 -2.81
CA ILE A 50 13.57 6.04 -2.30
C ILE A 50 14.54 6.55 -3.38
N PHE A 51 14.41 6.05 -4.61
CA PHE A 51 15.24 6.49 -5.72
C PHE A 51 15.09 8.00 -5.99
N PHE A 52 13.85 8.49 -6.01
CA PHE A 52 13.58 9.92 -6.14
C PHE A 52 14.24 10.74 -5.02
N PHE A 53 14.13 10.28 -3.77
CA PHE A 53 14.74 10.98 -2.63
C PHE A 53 16.28 11.02 -2.70
N ILE A 54 16.91 9.91 -3.14
CA ILE A 54 18.36 9.87 -3.40
C ILE A 54 18.73 10.88 -4.50
N ALA A 55 17.98 10.93 -5.59
CA ALA A 55 18.24 11.87 -6.68
C ALA A 55 18.13 13.35 -6.21
N VAL A 56 17.10 13.68 -5.43
CA VAL A 56 16.93 15.02 -4.84
C VAL A 56 18.08 15.35 -3.89
N THR A 57 18.49 14.39 -3.07
CA THR A 57 19.62 14.57 -2.14
C THR A 57 20.92 14.82 -2.91
N PHE A 58 21.16 14.08 -3.99
CA PHE A 58 22.31 14.27 -4.86
C PHE A 58 22.35 15.69 -5.48
N ILE A 59 21.21 16.17 -6.01
CA ILE A 59 21.11 17.53 -6.57
C ILE A 59 21.45 18.58 -5.51
N ILE A 60 20.97 18.38 -4.27
CA ILE A 60 21.24 19.30 -3.16
C ILE A 60 22.71 19.26 -2.77
N THR A 61 23.33 18.08 -2.68
CA THR A 61 24.77 17.94 -2.39
C THR A 61 25.64 18.64 -3.44
N VAL A 62 25.33 18.46 -4.73
CA VAL A 62 26.07 19.13 -5.82
C VAL A 62 25.84 20.65 -5.77
N SER A 63 24.60 21.09 -5.60
CA SER A 63 24.26 22.52 -5.46
C SER A 63 24.96 23.18 -4.27
N SER A 64 25.05 22.46 -3.15
CA SER A 64 25.78 22.91 -1.96
C SER A 64 27.28 23.08 -2.23
N ALA A 65 27.90 22.18 -3.00
CA ALA A 65 29.31 22.31 -3.37
C ALA A 65 29.56 23.58 -4.21
N PHE A 66 28.70 23.87 -5.19
CA PHE A 66 28.78 25.11 -5.97
C PHE A 66 28.57 26.37 -5.12
N SER A 67 27.61 26.33 -4.20
CA SER A 67 27.32 27.45 -3.31
C SER A 67 28.48 27.78 -2.37
N LEU A 68 29.21 26.77 -1.90
CA LEU A 68 30.42 26.96 -1.09
C LEU A 68 31.58 27.50 -1.92
N MET A 69 31.77 27.00 -3.15
CA MET A 69 32.84 27.50 -4.05
C MET A 69 32.62 28.95 -4.52
N SER A 70 31.38 29.44 -4.46
CA SER A 70 31.00 30.79 -4.89
C SER A 70 30.82 31.78 -3.72
N ASP A 71 31.29 31.43 -2.51
CA ASP A 71 31.13 32.21 -1.26
C ASP A 71 29.67 32.59 -0.91
N HIS A 72 28.69 31.87 -1.44
CA HIS A 72 27.27 32.09 -1.17
C HIS A 72 26.80 31.29 0.05
N MET A 73 27.36 31.59 1.22
CA MET A 73 27.07 30.88 2.48
C MET A 73 25.58 30.89 2.85
N ASN A 74 24.86 31.98 2.58
CA ASN A 74 23.42 32.08 2.83
C ASN A 74 22.60 31.11 1.96
N SER A 75 23.01 30.91 0.70
CA SER A 75 22.35 29.96 -0.21
C SER A 75 22.61 28.51 0.20
N PHE A 76 23.82 28.22 0.68
CA PHE A 76 24.15 26.92 1.29
C PHE A 76 23.24 26.61 2.49
N ILE A 77 23.12 27.54 3.44
CA ILE A 77 22.29 27.35 4.64
C ILE A 77 20.82 27.16 4.25
N ALA A 78 20.31 27.96 3.31
CA ALA A 78 18.93 27.83 2.81
C ALA A 78 18.67 26.45 2.18
N LEU A 79 19.58 25.95 1.34
CA LEU A 79 19.48 24.63 0.71
C LEU A 79 19.37 23.49 1.74
N TRP A 80 20.20 23.54 2.79
CA TRP A 80 20.19 22.51 3.85
C TRP A 80 18.96 22.61 4.75
N MET A 81 18.44 23.81 5.03
CA MET A 81 17.18 23.97 5.76
C MET A 81 15.99 23.39 4.98
N ILE A 82 15.90 23.68 3.68
CA ILE A 82 14.85 23.13 2.82
C ILE A 82 14.98 21.60 2.74
N TRP A 83 16.20 21.09 2.56
CA TRP A 83 16.44 19.64 2.55
C TRP A 83 16.01 18.97 3.86
N GLY A 84 16.36 19.57 5.00
CA GLY A 84 15.99 19.05 6.32
C GLY A 84 14.47 18.90 6.49
N ILE A 85 13.71 19.93 6.10
CA ILE A 85 12.23 19.88 6.14
C ILE A 85 11.71 18.78 5.22
N VAL A 86 12.22 18.70 4.00
CA VAL A 86 11.81 17.68 3.01
C VAL A 86 12.18 16.27 3.49
N PHE A 87 13.32 16.08 4.16
CA PHE A 87 13.73 14.80 4.75
C PHE A 87 12.77 14.34 5.85
N VAL A 88 12.38 15.25 6.76
CA VAL A 88 11.41 14.93 7.82
C VAL A 88 10.05 14.56 7.22
N LEU A 89 9.57 15.31 6.23
CA LEU A 89 8.31 14.99 5.56
C LEU A 89 8.39 13.65 4.81
N PHE A 90 9.50 13.38 4.12
CA PHE A 90 9.71 12.13 3.40
C PHE A 90 9.76 10.92 4.35
N THR A 91 10.48 11.03 5.46
CA THR A 91 10.56 9.96 6.47
C THR A 91 9.19 9.70 7.11
N PHE A 92 8.45 10.74 7.49
CA PHE A 92 7.10 10.62 8.02
C PHE A 92 6.15 9.95 7.00
N TRP A 93 6.14 10.42 5.75
CA TRP A 93 5.35 9.85 4.68
C TRP A 93 5.73 8.39 4.40
N SER A 94 7.01 8.07 4.34
CA SER A 94 7.49 6.71 4.08
C SER A 94 7.08 5.74 5.20
N ILE A 95 7.19 6.15 6.47
CA ILE A 95 6.79 5.33 7.62
C ILE A 95 5.27 5.14 7.66
N THR A 96 4.50 6.22 7.50
CA THR A 96 3.03 6.15 7.53
C THR A 96 2.49 5.34 6.37
N TYR A 97 3.01 5.56 5.15
CA TYR A 97 2.66 4.77 3.97
C TYR A 97 3.01 3.29 4.16
N TYR A 98 4.16 2.98 4.79
CA TYR A 98 4.55 1.60 5.09
C TYR A 98 3.57 0.93 6.05
N ARG A 99 3.31 1.56 7.20
CA ARG A 99 2.43 1.01 8.23
C ARG A 99 1.01 0.83 7.73
N THR A 100 0.49 1.81 7.00
CA THR A 100 -0.88 1.79 6.50
C THR A 100 -1.06 0.68 5.47
N ASN A 101 -0.21 0.61 4.43
CA ASN A 101 -0.35 -0.41 3.38
C ASN A 101 -0.12 -1.82 3.90
N TYR A 102 0.86 -2.01 4.79
CA TYR A 102 1.10 -3.32 5.40
C TYR A 102 -0.10 -3.76 6.24
N LYS A 103 -0.67 -2.86 7.06
CA LYS A 103 -1.90 -3.15 7.82
C LYS A 103 -3.09 -3.47 6.92
N ILE A 104 -3.25 -2.75 5.80
CA ILE A 104 -4.33 -3.01 4.83
C ILE A 104 -4.17 -4.41 4.23
N LEU A 105 -2.95 -4.78 3.82
CA LEU A 105 -2.69 -6.09 3.24
C LEU A 105 -2.97 -7.22 4.25
N GLN A 106 -2.54 -7.06 5.50
CA GLN A 106 -2.86 -8.00 6.57
C GLN A 106 -4.37 -8.11 6.85
N LYS A 107 -5.08 -6.97 6.89
CA LYS A 107 -6.55 -6.96 7.07
C LYS A 107 -7.26 -7.69 5.95
N ASN A 108 -6.87 -7.43 4.70
CA ASN A 108 -7.45 -8.10 3.54
C ASN A 108 -7.17 -9.61 3.56
N GLN A 109 -5.95 -10.01 3.95
CA GLN A 109 -5.59 -11.43 4.05
C GLN A 109 -6.40 -12.14 5.15
N ALA A 110 -6.55 -11.50 6.32
CA ALA A 110 -7.39 -12.01 7.40
C ALA A 110 -8.87 -12.11 6.98
N PHE A 111 -9.37 -11.13 6.21
CA PHE A 111 -10.71 -11.16 5.64
C PHE A 111 -10.91 -12.39 4.72
N PHE A 112 -10.02 -12.58 3.74
CA PHE A 112 -10.16 -13.71 2.80
C PHE A 112 -10.03 -15.06 3.51
N ASN A 113 -9.15 -15.19 4.50
CA ASN A 113 -9.03 -16.43 5.28
C ASN A 113 -10.32 -16.73 6.07
N LYS A 114 -10.91 -15.72 6.74
CA LYS A 114 -12.19 -15.88 7.43
C LYS A 114 -13.33 -16.20 6.46
N PHE A 115 -13.35 -15.51 5.33
CA PHE A 115 -14.35 -15.71 4.27
C PHE A 115 -14.28 -17.12 3.70
N GLU A 116 -13.09 -17.64 3.39
CA GLU A 116 -12.92 -18.99 2.85
C GLU A 116 -13.34 -20.05 3.87
N ALA A 117 -12.99 -19.88 5.15
CA ALA A 117 -13.43 -20.78 6.21
C ALA A 117 -14.97 -20.80 6.37
N ALA A 118 -15.61 -19.62 6.36
CA ALA A 118 -17.06 -19.51 6.40
C ALA A 118 -17.72 -20.07 5.13
N ALA A 119 -17.15 -19.82 3.94
CA ALA A 119 -17.70 -20.28 2.68
C ALA A 119 -17.54 -21.79 2.45
N GLN A 120 -16.52 -22.43 3.03
CA GLN A 120 -16.34 -23.88 2.98
C GLN A 120 -17.36 -24.63 3.84
N ASN A 121 -17.66 -24.11 5.03
CA ASN A 121 -18.56 -24.75 5.98
C ASN A 121 -20.05 -24.61 5.65
N ASN A 122 -20.40 -23.73 4.70
CA ASN A 122 -21.79 -23.44 4.33
C ASN A 122 -22.08 -23.86 2.89
N ASN A 123 -23.23 -24.50 2.68
CA ASN A 123 -23.66 -25.00 1.37
C ASN A 123 -24.60 -24.02 0.66
N SER A 124 -25.27 -23.15 1.42
CA SER A 124 -26.18 -22.12 0.89
C SER A 124 -25.71 -20.70 1.21
N LEU A 125 -26.21 -19.73 0.44
CA LEU A 125 -25.97 -18.31 0.67
C LEU A 125 -26.60 -17.84 2.00
N GLU A 126 -27.75 -18.42 2.38
CA GLU A 126 -28.44 -18.10 3.62
C GLU A 126 -27.67 -18.59 4.86
N GLU A 127 -27.15 -19.82 4.81
CA GLU A 127 -26.26 -20.34 5.87
C GLU A 127 -24.99 -19.49 6.01
N PHE A 128 -24.42 -19.06 4.88
CA PHE A 128 -23.27 -18.17 4.88
C PHE A 128 -23.59 -16.82 5.54
N LYS A 129 -24.72 -16.18 5.19
CA LYS A 129 -25.13 -14.90 5.80
C LYS A 129 -25.34 -15.02 7.31
N ASN A 130 -25.99 -16.10 7.75
CA ASN A 130 -26.26 -16.33 9.18
C ASN A 130 -24.98 -16.59 9.99
N ASN A 131 -23.98 -17.24 9.39
CA ASN A 131 -22.70 -17.53 10.04
C ASN A 131 -21.65 -16.40 9.88
N TRP A 132 -21.92 -15.41 9.02
CA TRP A 132 -21.03 -14.27 8.77
C TRP A 132 -21.35 -13.05 9.65
N GLN A 133 -22.58 -12.95 10.16
CA GLN A 133 -22.97 -11.99 11.20
C GLN A 133 -22.20 -12.21 12.51
#